data_AF-A0A535I477-F1
#
_entry.id   AF-A0A535I477-F1
#
_cell.length_a   1.000
_cell.length_b   1.000
_cell.length_c   1.000
_cell.angle_alpha   90.00
_cell.angle_beta   90.00
_cell.angle_gamma   90.00
#
_symmetry.space_group_name_H-M   'P 1'
#
loop_
_entity.id
_entity.type
_entity.pdbx_description
1 polymer ?
#
loop_
_entity_poly.entity_id
_entity_poly.type
_entity_poly.pdbx_seq_one_letter_code
_entity_poly.pdbx_strand_id
1 'polypeptide(L)' 'MKGRRRELLADEVATFIKQYQRKHYPNTDPNDRSYDRDIEAKVKRMSPEELDELLHGDA' A
#
# COMPACT_ATOMS: atom_id res chain seq x y z
N MET A 1 13.77 -15.13 10.45
CA MET A 1 13.10 -14.90 9.14
C MET A 1 11.65 -14.38 9.30
N LYS A 2 11.38 -13.43 10.21
CA LYS A 2 10.07 -12.76 10.33
C LYS A 2 10.09 -11.31 9.80
N GLY A 3 11.22 -10.60 9.95
CA GLY A 3 11.40 -9.22 9.44
C GLY A 3 11.24 -9.08 7.92
N ARG A 4 11.97 -9.89 7.13
CA ARG A 4 11.96 -9.78 5.66
C ARG A 4 10.58 -9.83 4.99
N ARG A 5 9.64 -10.64 5.51
CA ARG A 5 8.27 -10.70 4.95
C ARG A 5 7.46 -9.45 5.29
N ARG A 6 7.70 -8.87 6.48
CA ARG A 6 7.04 -7.65 6.94
C ARG A 6 7.60 -6.42 6.24
N GLU A 7 8.92 -6.37 6.06
CA GLU A 7 9.61 -5.34 5.25
C GLU A 7 9.10 -5.31 3.81
N LEU A 8 9.00 -6.46 3.13
CA LEU A 8 8.45 -6.53 1.78
C LEU A 8 6.99 -6.06 1.71
N LEU A 9 6.18 -6.42 2.71
CA LEU A 9 4.79 -5.96 2.80
C LEU A 9 4.73 -4.44 3.03
N ALA A 10 5.60 -3.89 3.87
CA ALA A 10 5.68 -2.45 4.13
C ALA A 10 6.08 -1.67 2.86
N ASP A 11 7.05 -2.17 2.10
CA ASP A 11 7.45 -1.59 0.80
C ASP A 11 6.31 -1.63 -0.24
N GLU A 12 5.58 -2.74 -0.32
CA GLU A 12 4.41 -2.88 -1.19
C GLU A 12 3.29 -1.91 -0.79
N VAL A 13 3.00 -1.77 0.50
CA VAL A 13 1.97 -0.85 1.02
C VAL A 13 2.38 0.62 0.82
N ALA A 14 3.64 0.97 1.08
CA ALA A 14 4.16 2.32 0.82
C ALA A 14 4.08 2.69 -0.67
N THR A 15 4.35 1.72 -1.54
CA THR A 15 4.19 1.89 -3.00
C THR A 15 2.73 2.05 -3.39
N PHE A 16 1.83 1.26 -2.80
CA PHE A 16 0.39 1.36 -2.99
C PHE A 16 -0.16 2.73 -2.58
N ILE A 17 0.19 3.26 -1.40
CA ILE A 17 -0.28 4.58 -0.92
C ILE A 17 0.11 5.69 -1.91
N LYS A 18 1.34 5.67 -2.43
CA LYS A 18 1.82 6.65 -3.43
C LYS A 18 1.06 6.57 -4.76
N GLN A 19 0.49 5.42 -5.10
CA GLN A 19 -0.35 5.25 -6.28
C GLN A 19 -1.80 5.65 -5.98
N TYR A 20 -2.34 5.23 -4.83
CA TYR A 20 -3.71 5.47 -4.39
C TYR A 20 -4.02 6.96 -4.13
N GLN A 21 -3.04 7.74 -3.66
CA GLN A 21 -3.20 9.19 -3.44
C GLN A 21 -3.28 10.01 -4.75
N ARG A 22 -3.04 9.41 -5.93
CA ARG A 22 -3.04 10.15 -7.19
C ARG A 22 -4.47 10.41 -7.67
N LYS A 23 -4.71 11.65 -8.13
CA LYS A 23 -5.99 12.07 -8.67
C LYS A 23 -6.24 11.39 -10.03
N HIS A 24 -7.39 10.71 -10.16
CA HIS A 24 -7.83 10.07 -11.41
C HIS A 24 -8.34 11.11 -12.42
N TYR A 25 -7.85 11.04 -13.67
CA TYR A 25 -8.35 11.85 -14.79
C TYR A 25 -9.11 10.99 -15.83
N PRO A 26 -10.32 11.39 -16.28
CA PRO A 26 -11.06 10.64 -17.29
C PRO A 26 -10.45 10.87 -18.68
N ASN A 27 -10.41 9.80 -19.49
CA ASN A 27 -9.97 9.75 -20.90
C ASN A 27 -8.45 9.57 -21.14
N THR A 28 -7.85 8.61 -20.44
CA THR A 28 -6.44 8.18 -20.52
C THR A 28 -5.55 8.92 -19.52
N ASP A 29 -5.57 8.44 -18.28
CA ASP A 29 -4.57 8.80 -17.29
C ASP A 29 -3.33 7.91 -17.49
N PRO A 30 -2.12 8.44 -17.69
CA PRO A 30 -0.88 7.65 -17.61
C PRO A 30 -0.71 6.92 -16.26
N ASN A 31 -1.52 7.27 -15.24
CA ASN A 31 -1.71 6.58 -13.97
C ASN A 31 -2.73 5.43 -13.99
N ASP A 32 -3.25 5.02 -15.15
CA ASP A 32 -3.91 3.70 -15.34
C ASP A 32 -2.93 2.51 -15.15
N ARG A 33 -1.73 2.77 -14.62
CA ARG A 33 -0.97 1.81 -13.84
C ARG A 33 -1.82 1.41 -12.65
N SER A 34 -2.73 0.47 -12.89
CA SER A 34 -3.61 -0.15 -11.92
C SER A 34 -2.82 -0.44 -10.65
N TYR A 35 -3.15 0.27 -9.57
CA TYR A 35 -2.64 -0.08 -8.26
C TYR A 35 -3.14 -1.49 -7.93
N ASP A 36 -2.35 -2.23 -7.16
CA ASP A 36 -2.67 -3.61 -6.84
C ASP A 36 -3.91 -3.66 -5.92
N ARG A 37 -5.04 -4.15 -6.48
CA ARG A 37 -6.30 -4.28 -5.75
C ARG A 37 -6.23 -5.34 -4.64
N ASP A 38 -5.29 -6.28 -4.72
CA ASP A 38 -5.07 -7.26 -3.66
C ASP A 38 -4.39 -6.59 -2.47
N ILE A 39 -3.50 -5.63 -2.71
CA ILE A 39 -2.91 -4.80 -1.65
C ILE A 39 -3.96 -3.89 -1.04
N GLU A 40 -4.83 -3.27 -1.85
CA GLU A 40 -5.96 -2.49 -1.34
C GLU A 40 -6.85 -3.33 -0.41
N ALA A 41 -7.22 -4.55 -0.83
CA ALA A 41 -8.05 -5.44 -0.04
C ALA A 41 -7.37 -5.88 1.27
N LYS A 42 -6.05 -6.08 1.26
CA LYS A 42 -5.26 -6.36 2.47
C LYS A 42 -5.24 -5.17 3.41
N VAL A 43 -4.93 -3.97 2.91
CA VAL A 43 -4.89 -2.73 3.70
C VAL A 43 -6.27 -2.44 4.31
N LYS A 44 -7.36 -2.61 3.55
CA LYS A 44 -8.74 -2.44 4.05
C LYS A 44 -9.15 -3.45 5.13
N ARG A 45 -8.45 -4.59 5.23
CA ARG A 45 -8.72 -5.64 6.23
C ARG A 45 -7.83 -5.51 7.47
N MET A 46 -6.75 -4.73 7.41
CA MET A 46 -5.90 -4.46 8.58
C MET A 46 -6.60 -3.49 9.53
N SER A 47 -6.35 -3.66 10.83
CA SER A 47 -6.73 -2.64 11.80
C SER A 47 -5.86 -1.38 11.63
N PRO A 48 -6.34 -0.19 12.04
CA PRO A 48 -5.53 1.02 12.02
C PRO A 48 -4.20 0.86 12.76
N GLU A 49 -4.19 0.13 13.88
CA GLU A 49 -3.01 -0.14 14.69
C GLU A 49 -2.03 -1.07 13.98
N GLU A 50 -2.51 -2.11 13.29
CA GLU A 50 -1.68 -2.99 12.47
C GLU A 50 -1.06 -2.26 11.28
N LEU A 51 -1.82 -1.36 10.67
CA LEU A 51 -1.33 -0.52 9.57
C LEU A 51 -0.29 0.51 10.06
N ASP A 52 -0.52 1.12 11.22
CA ASP A 52 0.41 2.05 11.86
C ASP A 52 1.73 1.35 12.24
N GLU A 53 1.64 0.18 12.86
CA GLU A 53 2.82 -0.66 13.17
C GLU A 53 3.52 -1.16 11.89
N LEU A 54 2.81 -1.31 10.78
CA LEU A 54 3.41 -1.69 9.49
C LEU A 54 4.14 -0.53 8.82
N LEU A 55 3.63 0.70 8.96
CA LEU A 55 4.18 1.91 8.33
C LEU A 55 5.25 2.61 9.18
N HIS A 56 5.17 2.46 10.50
CA HIS A 56 5.97 3.21 11.48
C HIS A 56 6.69 2.34 12.51
N GLY A 57 6.46 1.02 12.52
CA GLY A 57 6.96 0.10 13.56
C GLY A 57 8.43 -0.32 13.45
N ASP A 58 9.19 0.20 12.49
CA ASP A 58 10.65 0.10 12.47
C ASP A 58 11.26 1.43 12.92
N ALA A 59 11.30 1.64 14.25
CA ALA A 59 12.12 2.65 14.92
C ALA A 59 12.93 2.01 16.06
#